data_AF-A0A255YYB4-F1
#
_entry.id   AF-A0A255YYB4-F1
#
_cell.length_a   1.000
_cell.length_b   1.000
_cell.length_c   1.000
_cell.angle_alpha   90.00
_cell.angle_beta   90.00
_cell.angle_gamma   90.00
#
_symmetry.space_group_name_H-M   'P 1'
#
loop_
_entity.id
_entity.type
_entity.pdbx_description
1 polymer ?
#
loop_
_entity_poly.entity_id
_entity_poly.type
_entity_poly.pdbx_seq_one_letter_code
_entity_poly.pdbx_strand_id
1 'polypeptide(L)'
;MLRHAALGFVLGVVGAAIIVATDALNLRSLAVATPMGWLGLSIFCFLMGLTIGSLQIGFAVMLQGRDDEHDDPKGGHGARLVPIPVPVHRRRR
;
A
#
# COMPACT_ATOMS: atom_id res chain seq x y z
N MET A 1 -8.27 -8.01 5.00
CA MET A 1 -7.61 -6.80 5.52
C MET A 1 -6.57 -7.09 6.58
N LEU A 2 -6.90 -7.67 7.74
CA LEU A 2 -5.93 -7.91 8.81
C LEU A 2 -4.72 -8.78 8.42
N ARG A 3 -4.93 -9.81 7.56
CA ARG A 3 -3.83 -10.65 7.03
C ARG A 3 -2.83 -9.87 6.17
N HIS A 4 -3.31 -8.92 5.37
CA HIS A 4 -2.49 -8.09 4.48
C HIS A 4 -1.72 -7.04 5.29
N ALA A 5 -2.38 -6.45 6.29
CA ALA A 5 -1.72 -5.59 7.28
C ALA A 5 -0.58 -6.32 8.01
N ALA A 6 -0.84 -7.54 8.48
CA ALA A 6 0.15 -8.36 9.19
C ALA A 6 1.33 -8.74 8.29
N LEU A 7 1.07 -9.13 7.04
CA LEU A 7 2.11 -9.41 6.05
C LEU A 7 2.97 -8.17 5.79
N GLY A 8 2.36 -6.99 5.60
CA GLY A 8 3.07 -5.74 5.43
C GLY A 8 3.91 -5.35 6.64
N PHE A 9 3.35 -5.51 7.83
CA PHE A 9 4.06 -5.22 9.06
C PHE A 9 5.29 -6.12 9.25
N VAL A 10 5.14 -7.44 9.04
CA VAL A 10 6.25 -8.39 9.13
C VAL A 10 7.32 -8.07 8.10
N LEU A 11 6.94 -7.80 6.85
CA LEU A 11 7.91 -7.42 5.81
C LEU A 11 8.66 -6.15 6.19
N GLY A 12 7.97 -5.16 6.77
CA GLY A 12 8.58 -3.89 7.17
C GLY A 12 9.52 -4.02 8.35
N VAL A 13 9.19 -4.84 9.35
CA VAL A 13 10.09 -5.16 10.46
C VAL A 13 11.33 -5.90 9.96
N VAL A 14 11.19 -6.85 9.03
CA VAL A 14 12.32 -7.55 8.41
C VAL A 14 13.22 -6.57 7.65
N GLY A 15 12.64 -5.66 6.86
CA GLY A 15 13.40 -4.62 6.17
C GLY A 15 14.15 -3.70 7.12
N ALA A 16 13.51 -3.24 8.20
CA ALA A 16 14.15 -2.43 9.23
C ALA A 16 15.28 -3.18 9.95
N ALA A 17 15.09 -4.47 10.24
CA ALA A 17 16.11 -5.32 10.85
C ALA A 17 17.34 -5.49 9.94
N ILE A 18 17.14 -5.61 8.62
CA ILE A 18 18.25 -5.67 7.65
C ILE A 18 19.03 -4.35 7.64
N ILE A 19 18.34 -3.21 7.59
CA ILE A 19 18.96 -1.86 7.63
C ILE A 19 19.84 -1.74 8.88
N VAL A 20 19.30 -2.11 10.04
CA VAL A 20 20.02 -2.14 11.31
C VAL A 20 21.21 -3.10 11.29
N ALA A 21 21.03 -4.31 10.74
CA ALA A 21 22.09 -5.32 10.68
C ALA A 21 23.26 -4.88 9.80
N THR A 22 22.98 -4.21 8.67
CA THR A 22 23.98 -3.63 7.78
C THR A 22 24.64 -2.36 8.32
N ASP A 23 24.21 -1.88 9.49
CA ASP A 23 24.63 -0.60 10.07
C ASP A 23 24.49 0.58 9.10
N ALA A 24 23.43 0.55 8.29
CA ALA A 24 23.12 1.64 7.39
C ALA A 24 22.92 2.93 8.21
N LEU A 25 23.59 4.01 7.82
CA LEU A 25 23.67 5.28 8.55
C LEU A 25 24.26 5.19 9.98
N ASN A 26 25.06 4.18 10.29
CA ASN A 26 25.63 3.94 11.63
C ASN A 26 24.57 3.77 12.73
N LEU A 27 23.34 3.37 12.39
CA LEU A 27 22.24 3.22 13.34
C LEU A 27 22.52 2.20 14.45
N ARG A 28 23.18 1.09 14.12
CA ARG A 28 23.57 0.08 15.09
C ARG A 28 24.71 0.58 15.96
N SER A 29 25.71 1.24 15.36
CA SER A 29 26.79 1.87 16.13
C SER A 29 26.25 2.93 17.10
N LEU A 30 25.28 3.74 16.68
CA LEU A 30 24.61 4.74 17.52
C LEU A 30 23.81 4.12 18.67
N ALA A 31 23.08 3.05 18.37
CA ALA A 31 22.30 2.33 19.37
C ALA A 31 23.19 1.68 20.45
N VAL A 32 24.37 1.18 20.08
CA VAL A 32 25.33 0.60 21.04
C VAL A 32 25.98 1.68 21.91
N ALA A 33 26.27 2.86 21.35
CA ALA A 33 26.86 3.97 22.10
C ALA A 33 25.89 4.65 23.08
N THR A 34 24.58 4.44 22.91
CA THR A 34 23.55 5.12 23.70
C THR A 34 22.97 4.17 24.76
N PRO A 35 22.90 4.57 26.06
CA PRO A 35 22.34 3.73 27.13
C PRO A 35 20.91 3.23 26.87
N MET A 36 20.12 3.99 26.10
CA MET A 36 18.75 3.67 25.68
C MET A 36 18.62 3.37 24.18
N GLY A 37 19.72 3.05 23.48
CA GLY A 37 19.71 2.85 22.04
C GLY A 37 18.85 1.67 21.58
N TRP A 38 18.68 0.64 22.41
CA TRP A 38 17.78 -0.48 22.14
C TRP A 38 16.31 -0.06 22.03
N LEU A 39 15.89 0.94 22.82
CA LEU A 39 14.54 1.50 22.74
C LEU A 39 14.34 2.24 21.41
N GLY A 40 15.32 3.04 21.00
CA GLY A 40 15.31 3.72 19.70
C GLY A 40 15.23 2.73 18.54
N LEU A 41 15.99 1.64 18.62
CA LEU A 41 15.98 0.56 17.63
C LEU A 41 14.60 -0.12 17.53
N SER A 42 14.00 -0.39 18.69
CA SER A 42 12.69 -1.03 18.79
C SER A 42 11.60 -0.13 18.20
N ILE A 43 11.62 1.17 18.53
CA ILE A 43 10.69 2.16 17.97
C ILE A 43 10.89 2.30 16.46
N PHE A 44 12.14 2.37 15.98
CA PHE A 44 12.43 2.44 14.55
C PHE A 44 11.88 1.23 13.79
N CYS A 45 12.17 0.01 14.26
CA CYS A 45 11.64 -1.21 13.65
C CYS A 45 10.11 -1.26 13.67
N PHE A 46 9.50 -0.85 14.79
CA PHE A 46 8.05 -0.79 14.92
C PHE A 46 7.41 0.22 13.96
N LEU A 47 7.97 1.43 13.87
CA LEU A 47 7.48 2.47 12.98
C LEU A 47 7.64 2.10 11.51
N MET A 48 8.78 1.51 11.11
CA MET A 48 8.92 1.00 9.74
C MET A 48 7.95 -0.14 9.43
N GLY A 49 7.73 -1.05 10.38
CA GLY A 49 6.69 -2.07 10.28
C GLY A 49 5.31 -1.43 10.08
N LEU A 50 4.95 -0.43 10.86
CA LEU A 50 3.67 0.28 10.73
C LEU A 50 3.53 1.00 9.38
N THR A 51 4.58 1.63 8.88
CA THR A 51 4.57 2.33 7.58
C THR A 51 4.32 1.35 6.43
N ILE A 52 4.96 0.18 6.41
CA ILE A 52 4.76 -0.81 5.35
C ILE A 52 3.45 -1.59 5.55
N GLY A 53 3.04 -1.84 6.80
CA GLY A 53 1.75 -2.42 7.14
C GLY A 53 0.58 -1.55 6.68
N SER A 54 0.65 -0.23 6.88
CA SER A 54 -0.40 0.70 6.42
C SER A 54 -0.47 0.77 4.89
N LEU A 55 0.67 0.71 4.20
CA LEU A 55 0.73 0.62 2.75
C LEU A 55 0.01 -0.63 2.23
N GLN A 56 0.22 -1.80 2.85
CA GLN A 56 -0.46 -3.04 2.44
C GLN A 56 -1.98 -2.99 2.68
N ILE A 57 -2.45 -2.29 3.71
CA ILE A 57 -3.89 -2.04 3.89
C ILE A 57 -4.42 -1.19 2.72
N GLY A 58 -3.72 -0.10 2.37
CA GLY A 58 -4.08 0.74 1.23
C GLY A 58 -4.13 -0.04 -0.09
N PHE A 59 -3.12 -0.85 -0.38
CA PHE A 59 -3.12 -1.75 -1.54
C PHE A 59 -4.28 -2.74 -1.52
N ALA A 60 -4.54 -3.39 -0.38
CA ALA A 60 -5.64 -4.34 -0.26
C ALA A 60 -7.00 -3.68 -0.53
N VAL A 61 -7.19 -2.42 -0.12
CA VAL A 61 -8.41 -1.65 -0.44
C VAL A 61 -8.48 -1.33 -1.94
N MET A 62 -7.37 -0.91 -2.56
CA MET A 62 -7.33 -0.62 -4.00
C MET A 62 -7.56 -1.87 -4.87
N LEU A 63 -7.10 -3.04 -4.42
CA LEU A 63 -7.33 -4.31 -5.08
C LEU A 63 -8.69 -4.94 -4.77
N GLN A 64 -9.40 -4.46 -3.75
CA GLN A 64 -10.74 -4.95 -3.45
C GLN A 64 -11.73 -4.37 -4.47
N GLY A 65 -11.72 -4.98 -5.66
CA GLY A 65 -12.85 -4.96 -6.58
C GLY A 65 -14.05 -5.62 -5.90
N ARG A 66 -15.27 -5.16 -6.24
CA ARG A 66 -16.52 -5.63 -5.64
C ARG A 66 -16.76 -7.11 -5.99
N ASP A 67 -16.21 -8.02 -5.18
CA ASP A 67 -16.40 -9.47 -5.33
C ASP A 67 -17.52 -10.03 -4.43
N ASP A 68 -18.16 -9.18 -3.64
CA ASP A 68 -19.27 -9.57 -2.78
C ASP A 68 -20.57 -9.09 -3.42
N GLU A 69 -21.18 -9.95 -4.25
CA GLU A 69 -22.62 -10.26 -4.36
C GLU A 69 -22.94 -10.81 -5.75
N HIS A 70 -22.94 -12.13 -5.90
CA HIS A 70 -23.74 -12.90 -6.87
C HIS A 70 -23.91 -12.39 -8.33
N ASP A 71 -22.98 -11.64 -8.89
CA ASP A 71 -22.91 -11.31 -10.31
C ASP A 71 -21.45 -11.35 -10.77
N ASP A 72 -21.21 -12.17 -11.79
CA ASP A 72 -19.96 -12.44 -12.49
C ASP A 72 -18.97 -11.24 -12.53
N PRO A 73 -17.70 -11.38 -12.09
CA PRO A 73 -16.74 -10.27 -12.05
C PRO A 73 -16.31 -9.91 -13.47
N LYS A 74 -17.11 -9.09 -14.14
CA LYS A 74 -16.73 -8.42 -15.39
C LYS A 74 -15.79 -7.26 -15.03
N GLY A 75 -14.49 -7.56 -15.03
CA GLY A 75 -13.45 -6.56 -15.21
C GLY A 75 -13.84 -5.58 -16.31
N GLY A 76 -13.48 -4.30 -16.15
CA GLY A 76 -13.96 -3.17 -16.95
C GLY A 76 -13.98 -3.45 -18.45
N HIS A 77 -15.13 -3.96 -18.93
CA HIS A 77 -15.47 -3.86 -20.33
C HIS A 77 -15.75 -2.38 -20.49
N GLY A 78 -14.85 -1.67 -21.18
CA GLY A 78 -15.03 -0.26 -21.52
C GLY A 78 -16.49 -0.06 -21.87
N ALA A 79 -17.16 0.82 -21.12
CA ALA A 79 -18.61 0.99 -21.21
C ALA A 79 -18.97 1.00 -22.69
N ARG A 80 -19.86 0.10 -23.12
CA ARG A 80 -20.27 0.00 -24.52
C ARG A 80 -20.96 1.31 -24.86
N LEU A 81 -20.19 2.28 -25.33
CA LEU A 81 -20.66 3.60 -25.72
C LEU A 81 -21.66 3.39 -26.83
N VAL A 82 -22.94 3.62 -26.55
CA VAL A 82 -24.00 3.60 -27.56
C VAL A 82 -24.05 5.00 -28.16
N PRO A 83 -23.71 5.20 -29.45
CA PRO A 83 -23.80 6.50 -30.07
C PRO A 83 -25.26 6.95 -30.09
N ILE A 84 -25.54 8.13 -29.53
CA ILE A 84 -26.85 8.78 -29.65
C ILE A 84 -26.78 9.71 -30.86
N PRO A 85 -27.51 9.44 -31.95
CA PRO A 85 -27.50 10.32 -33.11
C PRO A 85 -28.13 11.67 -32.74
N VAL A 86 -27.33 12.73 -32.83
CA VAL A 86 -27.79 14.11 -32.60
C VAL A 86 -28.19 14.73 -33.93
N PRO A 87 -29.48 15.08 -34.14
CA PRO A 87 -29.92 15.70 -35.39
C PRO A 87 -29.38 17.14 -35.50
N VAL A 88 -28.52 17.38 -36.48
CA VAL A 88 -28.03 18.72 -36.82
C VAL A 88 -28.99 19.42 -37.77
N HIS A 89 -29.63 20.49 -37.29
CA HIS A 89 -30.40 21.39 -38.14
C HIS A 89 -29.43 22.27 -38.95
N ARG A 90 -29.24 21.96 -40.23
CA ARG A 90 -28.55 22.86 -41.16
C ARG A 90 -29.45 24.07 -41.42
N ARG A 91 -29.09 25.21 -40.82
CA ARG A 91 -29.64 26.52 -41.20
C ARG A 91 -29.10 26.86 -42.60
N ARG A 92 -29.93 26.68 -43.63
CA ARG A 92 -29.61 27.16 -44.99
C ARG A 92 -29.43 28.68 -44.94
N ARG A 93 -28.28 29.14 -45.45
CA ARG A 93 -28.02 30.53 -45.81
C ARG A 93 -28.73 30.86 -47.12
#